data_AF-A0A5D0I2K7-F1
#
_entry.id   AF-A0A5D0I2K7-F1
#
_cell.length_a   1.000
_cell.length_b   1.000
_cell.length_c   1.000
_cell.angle_alpha   90.00
_cell.angle_beta   90.00
_cell.angle_gamma   90.00
#
_symmetry.space_group_name_H-M   'P 1'
#
loop_
_entity.id
_entity.type
_entity.pdbx_description
1 polymer ?
#
loop_
_entity_poly.entity_id
_entity_poly.type
_entity_poly.pdbx_seq_one_letter_code
_entity_poly.pdbx_strand_id
1 'polypeptide(L)'
;MFAQANILNAKSPEDIGVRTDEQKVVDNDKPLEYGYVDDRDILFAKMTWERVVLNERSNFPLYYPIDTNNIGKDRRSLYDVLMKNIKNGKIENIYDDSYFSTKRTLKDIEAALTKVDTTELGIEQLNAGETLSAEYIDRREITAADIVEYRIKGLWYFDKRQSEMKYRLL
;
A
#
# COMPACT_ATOMS: atom_id res chain seq x y z
N MET A 1 20.42 -9.23 17.53
CA MET A 1 20.27 -9.85 18.86
C MET A 1 18.91 -10.54 18.86
N PHE A 2 18.86 -11.86 18.65
CA PHE A 2 17.60 -12.61 18.65
C PHE A 2 17.18 -12.81 20.11
N ALA A 3 15.99 -12.34 20.48
CA ALA A 3 15.41 -12.66 21.78
C ALA A 3 15.15 -14.17 21.82
N GLN A 4 15.76 -14.88 22.78
CA GLN A 4 15.48 -16.30 23.00
C GLN A 4 14.00 -16.43 23.44
N ALA A 5 13.20 -17.12 22.65
CA ALA A 5 11.80 -17.38 22.98
C ALA A 5 11.71 -18.32 24.19
N ASN A 6 10.67 -18.14 25.01
CA ASN A 6 10.29 -19.08 26.07
C ASN A 6 11.34 -19.33 27.19
N ILE A 7 12.33 -18.45 27.39
CA ILE A 7 13.36 -18.63 28.45
C ILE A 7 12.74 -18.72 29.85
N LEU A 8 11.73 -17.86 30.13
CA LEU A 8 11.17 -17.72 31.46
C LEU A 8 10.03 -18.72 31.76
N ASN A 9 9.46 -19.34 30.72
CA ASN A 9 8.27 -20.18 30.82
C ASN A 9 8.50 -21.65 30.41
N ALA A 10 9.70 -22.00 29.94
CA ALA A 10 10.09 -23.36 29.57
C ALA A 10 10.13 -24.29 30.80
N LYS A 11 9.53 -25.48 30.68
CA LYS A 11 9.57 -26.53 31.71
C LYS A 11 10.71 -27.52 31.47
N SER A 12 11.19 -27.62 30.23
CA SER A 12 12.36 -28.41 29.85
C SER A 12 13.34 -27.58 28.99
N PRO A 13 14.64 -27.93 28.96
CA PRO A 13 15.62 -27.24 28.12
C PRO A 13 15.30 -27.28 26.63
N GLU A 14 14.56 -28.30 26.19
CA GLU A 14 14.10 -28.48 24.80
C GLU A 14 13.03 -27.47 24.41
N ASP A 15 12.30 -26.90 25.38
CA ASP A 15 11.27 -25.88 25.16
C ASP A 15 11.88 -24.46 24.99
N ILE A 16 13.16 -24.28 25.32
CA ILE A 16 13.86 -22.99 25.21
C ILE A 16 14.14 -22.70 23.73
N GLY A 17 13.61 -21.57 23.24
CA GLY A 17 13.66 -21.19 21.82
C GLY A 17 12.43 -21.59 21.02
N VAL A 18 11.51 -22.38 21.59
CA VAL A 18 10.22 -22.72 20.98
C VAL A 18 9.14 -21.76 21.50
N ARG A 19 8.42 -21.08 20.59
CA ARG A 19 7.31 -20.18 20.99
C ARG A 19 6.18 -20.98 21.64
N THR A 20 5.70 -20.53 22.79
CA THR A 20 4.55 -21.16 23.46
C THR A 20 3.27 -20.94 22.65
N ASP A 21 2.25 -21.75 22.89
CA ASP A 21 0.98 -21.58 22.20
C ASP A 21 0.29 -20.26 22.60
N GLU A 22 0.48 -19.78 23.83
CA GLU A 22 0.00 -18.44 24.21
C GLU A 22 0.75 -17.33 23.45
N GLN A 23 2.05 -17.47 23.23
CA GLN A 23 2.81 -16.52 22.41
C GLN A 23 2.34 -16.53 20.95
N LYS A 24 2.03 -17.70 20.39
CA LYS A 24 1.45 -17.80 19.03
C LYS A 24 0.06 -17.17 18.93
N VAL A 25 -0.74 -17.25 19.99
CA VAL A 25 -2.07 -16.62 20.05
C VAL A 25 -1.98 -15.10 20.20
N VAL A 26 -0.98 -14.60 20.93
CA VAL A 26 -0.71 -13.16 21.04
C VAL A 26 -0.11 -12.60 19.74
N ASP A 27 0.78 -13.34 19.08
CA ASP A 27 1.35 -13.02 17.76
C ASP A 27 0.35 -13.28 16.60
N ASN A 28 -0.97 -13.19 16.84
CA ASN A 28 -1.95 -13.35 15.78
C ASN A 28 -1.96 -12.11 14.87
N ASP A 29 -0.99 -12.05 13.96
CA ASP A 29 -0.74 -10.98 12.99
C ASP A 29 -1.81 -10.87 11.88
N LYS A 30 -2.95 -11.57 12.03
CA LYS A 30 -4.04 -11.49 11.06
C LYS A 30 -4.80 -10.17 11.25
N PRO A 31 -5.20 -9.50 10.15
CA PRO A 31 -6.11 -8.37 10.25
C PRO A 31 -7.39 -8.78 11.00
N LEU A 32 -7.86 -7.90 11.86
CA LEU A 32 -9.16 -8.08 12.50
C LEU A 32 -10.24 -8.06 11.43
N GLU A 33 -11.09 -9.09 11.43
CA GLU A 33 -12.23 -9.15 10.53
C GLU A 33 -13.22 -8.05 10.86
N TYR A 34 -13.85 -7.50 9.82
CA TYR A 34 -14.96 -6.58 10.03
C TYR A 34 -16.11 -7.30 10.71
N GLY A 35 -16.66 -6.68 11.76
CA GLY A 35 -17.88 -7.17 12.40
C GLY A 35 -19.04 -7.18 11.40
N TYR A 36 -19.91 -8.17 11.53
CA TYR A 36 -21.14 -8.24 10.74
C TYR A 36 -22.07 -7.06 11.09
N VAL A 37 -22.57 -6.38 10.07
CA VAL A 37 -23.58 -5.32 10.18
C VAL A 37 -24.63 -5.59 9.11
N ASP A 38 -25.89 -5.63 9.52
CA ASP A 38 -27.03 -5.74 8.60
C ASP A 38 -27.34 -4.36 8.02
N ASP A 39 -27.72 -4.29 6.75
CA ASP A 39 -28.11 -3.04 6.07
C ASP A 39 -29.22 -2.29 6.80
N ARG A 40 -30.14 -3.02 7.47
CA ARG A 40 -31.22 -2.43 8.28
C ARG A 40 -30.70 -1.67 9.50
N ASP A 41 -29.50 -1.99 9.95
CA ASP A 41 -28.88 -1.42 11.14
C ASP A 41 -28.06 -0.16 10.83
N ILE A 42 -27.92 0.17 9.55
CA ILE A 42 -27.24 1.37 9.06
C ILE A 42 -28.26 2.52 8.98
N LEU A 43 -28.15 3.51 9.88
CA LEU A 43 -29.03 4.68 9.86
C LEU A 43 -28.54 5.79 8.93
N PHE A 44 -27.23 5.87 8.74
CA PHE A 44 -26.58 6.84 7.90
C PHE A 44 -25.37 6.19 7.26
N ALA A 45 -25.13 6.50 5.99
CA ALA A 45 -23.93 6.08 5.29
C ALA A 45 -23.46 7.18 4.33
N LYS A 46 -22.16 7.42 4.26
CA LYS A 46 -21.52 8.35 3.34
C LYS A 46 -20.21 7.78 2.84
N MET A 47 -20.08 7.73 1.52
CA MET A 47 -18.85 7.33 0.85
C MET A 47 -17.92 8.54 0.74
N THR A 48 -16.69 8.40 1.20
CA THR A 48 -15.70 9.48 1.22
C THR A 48 -14.37 9.02 0.65
N TRP A 49 -13.65 9.99 0.06
CA TRP A 49 -12.23 9.88 -0.23
C TRP A 49 -11.47 10.66 0.82
N GLU A 50 -10.50 10.03 1.44
CA GLU A 50 -9.64 10.64 2.45
C GLU A 50 -8.19 10.61 1.98
N ARG A 51 -7.43 11.62 2.37
CA ARG A 51 -6.03 11.80 1.98
C ARG A 51 -5.14 11.48 3.17
N VAL A 52 -4.14 10.62 2.94
CA VAL A 52 -3.07 10.31 3.89
C VAL A 52 -1.80 10.94 3.36
N VAL A 53 -1.41 12.09 3.95
CA VAL A 53 -0.26 12.87 3.49
C VAL A 53 1.02 12.31 4.10
N LEU A 54 1.98 11.92 3.26
CA LEU A 54 3.20 11.21 3.71
C LEU A 54 4.24 12.14 4.32
N ASN A 55 4.10 13.45 4.14
CA ASN A 55 4.92 14.45 4.80
C ASN A 55 4.54 14.69 6.27
N GLU A 56 3.47 14.06 6.76
CA GLU A 56 3.09 14.11 8.17
C GLU A 56 3.90 13.06 8.96
N ARG A 57 4.43 13.47 10.12
CA ARG A 57 5.28 12.61 10.96
C ARG A 57 4.61 11.27 11.32
N SER A 58 3.30 11.29 11.57
CA SER A 58 2.53 10.08 11.90
C SER A 58 2.50 9.07 10.75
N ASN A 59 2.67 9.52 9.50
CA ASN A 59 2.59 8.69 8.29
C ASN A 59 3.97 8.28 7.76
N PHE A 60 5.07 8.70 8.41
CA PHE A 60 6.44 8.31 8.04
C PHE A 60 6.66 6.79 7.95
N PRO A 61 6.03 5.95 8.79
CA PRO A 61 6.12 4.49 8.61
C PRO A 61 5.60 3.99 7.26
N LEU A 62 4.67 4.72 6.63
CA LEU A 62 4.11 4.37 5.32
C LEU A 62 5.00 4.86 4.17
N TYR A 63 5.77 5.92 4.40
CA TYR A 63 6.64 6.55 3.40
C TYR A 63 8.02 5.93 3.33
N TYR A 64 8.63 5.67 4.49
CA TYR A 64 10.00 5.17 4.57
C TYR A 64 10.07 3.64 4.63
N PRO A 65 11.13 3.02 4.12
CA PRO A 65 12.28 3.66 3.45
C PRO A 65 12.04 4.00 1.98
N ILE A 66 12.67 5.08 1.52
CA ILE A 66 12.70 5.46 0.09
C ILE A 66 13.73 4.66 -0.71
N ASP A 67 14.82 4.22 -0.07
CA ASP A 67 15.85 3.37 -0.68
C ASP A 67 15.88 2.03 0.06
N THR A 68 15.68 0.95 -0.68
CA THR A 68 15.61 -0.41 -0.15
C THR A 68 16.89 -1.21 -0.34
N ASN A 69 17.90 -0.66 -1.03
CA ASN A 69 19.14 -1.38 -1.35
C ASN A 69 19.99 -1.71 -0.11
N ASN A 70 20.04 -0.78 0.85
CA ASN A 70 20.87 -0.90 2.06
C ASN A 70 20.07 -1.27 3.32
N ILE A 71 18.80 -1.67 3.18
CA ILE A 71 17.88 -1.91 4.30
C ILE A 71 17.37 -3.34 4.28
N GLY A 72 17.31 -3.96 5.47
CA GLY A 72 16.81 -5.32 5.67
C GLY A 72 15.46 -5.56 5.01
N LYS A 73 15.20 -6.80 4.56
CA LYS A 73 14.04 -7.17 3.73
C LYS A 73 12.68 -6.86 4.37
N ASP A 74 12.65 -6.74 5.69
CA ASP A 74 11.43 -6.60 6.48
C ASP A 74 10.94 -5.14 6.58
N ARG A 75 11.78 -4.17 6.21
CA ARG A 75 11.40 -2.75 6.23
C ARG A 75 11.17 -2.26 4.81
N ARG A 76 9.92 -1.96 4.47
CA ARG A 76 9.49 -1.51 3.14
C ARG A 76 8.44 -0.41 3.29
N SER A 77 8.45 0.54 2.35
CA SER A 77 7.39 1.56 2.25
C SER A 77 6.08 0.89 1.84
N LEU A 78 4.94 1.55 2.09
CA LEU A 78 3.65 1.03 1.67
C LEU A 78 3.59 0.84 0.14
N TYR A 79 4.19 1.76 -0.62
CA TYR A 79 4.28 1.67 -2.08
C TYR A 79 4.99 0.40 -2.54
N ASP A 80 6.17 0.12 -1.98
CA ASP A 80 6.95 -1.07 -2.35
C ASP A 80 6.19 -2.36 -2.02
N VAL A 81 5.50 -2.39 -0.87
CA VAL A 81 4.68 -3.53 -0.46
C VAL A 81 3.51 -3.72 -1.43
N LEU A 82 2.78 -2.66 -1.75
CA LEU A 82 1.66 -2.72 -2.70
C LEU A 82 2.14 -3.17 -4.08
N MET A 83 3.17 -2.52 -4.63
CA MET A 83 3.68 -2.85 -5.96
C MET A 83 4.23 -4.27 -6.04
N LYS A 84 4.92 -4.75 -4.99
CA LYS A 84 5.39 -6.13 -4.92
C LYS A 84 4.23 -7.13 -4.90
N ASN A 85 3.17 -6.86 -4.13
CA ASN A 85 2.02 -7.77 -4.05
C ASN A 85 1.17 -7.73 -5.33
N ILE A 86 1.08 -6.59 -5.99
CA ILE A 86 0.50 -6.40 -7.33
C ILE A 86 1.29 -7.24 -8.35
N LYS A 87 2.62 -7.09 -8.43
CA LYS A 87 3.49 -7.87 -9.34
C LYS A 87 3.44 -9.37 -9.08
N ASN A 88 3.33 -9.78 -7.81
CA ASN A 88 3.22 -11.19 -7.42
C ASN A 88 1.81 -11.77 -7.60
N GLY A 89 0.82 -10.97 -8.02
CA GLY A 89 -0.56 -11.41 -8.19
C GLY A 89 -1.34 -11.65 -6.89
N LYS A 90 -0.80 -11.24 -5.73
CA LYS A 90 -1.54 -11.30 -4.45
C LYS A 90 -2.64 -10.24 -4.38
N ILE A 91 -2.47 -9.14 -5.11
CA ILE A 91 -3.51 -8.13 -5.33
C ILE A 91 -4.00 -8.34 -6.76
N GLU A 92 -5.13 -9.02 -6.90
CA GLU A 92 -5.69 -9.42 -8.20
C GLU A 92 -6.57 -8.33 -8.81
N ASN A 93 -7.30 -7.60 -7.97
CA ASN A 93 -8.30 -6.64 -8.40
C ASN A 93 -7.71 -5.23 -8.39
N ILE A 94 -7.48 -4.69 -9.58
CA ILE A 94 -7.02 -3.31 -9.78
C ILE A 94 -8.02 -2.63 -10.69
N TYR A 95 -8.42 -1.42 -10.33
CA TYR A 95 -9.51 -0.71 -11.01
C TYR A 95 -9.04 0.62 -11.58
N ASP A 96 -9.67 1.05 -12.67
CA ASP A 96 -9.42 2.35 -13.29
C ASP A 96 -10.29 3.45 -12.70
N ASP A 97 -11.49 3.08 -12.26
CA ASP A 97 -12.50 4.04 -11.84
C ASP A 97 -12.74 4.03 -10.33
N SER A 98 -13.26 5.15 -9.84
CA SER A 98 -13.64 5.27 -8.44
C SER A 98 -14.77 4.32 -8.05
N TYR A 99 -15.55 3.77 -8.99
CA TYR A 99 -16.67 2.87 -8.70
C TYR A 99 -16.30 1.39 -8.72
N PHE A 100 -15.02 1.07 -8.97
CA PHE A 100 -14.51 -0.31 -9.00
C PHE A 100 -15.23 -1.21 -10.03
N SER A 101 -15.59 -0.64 -11.18
CA SER A 101 -16.34 -1.34 -12.22
C SER A 101 -15.42 -1.92 -13.30
N THR A 102 -14.35 -1.20 -13.65
CA THR A 102 -13.44 -1.58 -14.74
C THR A 102 -12.11 -2.07 -14.20
N LYS A 103 -11.82 -3.37 -14.40
CA LYS A 103 -10.54 -3.96 -14.00
C LYS A 103 -9.43 -3.59 -15.00
N ARG A 104 -8.22 -3.34 -14.49
CA ARG A 104 -7.00 -3.12 -15.28
C ARG A 104 -6.00 -4.25 -15.09
N THR A 105 -5.12 -4.40 -16.08
CA THR A 105 -4.00 -5.33 -16.02
C THR A 105 -2.73 -4.62 -15.53
N LEU A 106 -1.74 -5.41 -15.09
CA LEU A 106 -0.43 -4.90 -14.69
C LEU A 106 0.24 -4.05 -15.78
N LYS A 107 0.09 -4.46 -17.05
CA LYS A 107 0.67 -3.74 -18.19
C LYS A 107 0.12 -2.32 -18.34
N ASP A 108 -1.17 -2.14 -18.04
CA ASP A 108 -1.83 -0.84 -18.12
C ASP A 108 -1.34 0.10 -17.01
N ILE A 109 -0.85 -0.45 -15.91
CA ILE A 109 -0.33 0.29 -14.75
C ILE A 109 1.14 0.64 -14.95
N GLU A 110 1.94 -0.24 -15.54
CA GLU A 110 3.34 0.04 -15.85
C GLU A 110 3.48 1.31 -16.71
N ALA A 111 2.60 1.51 -17.69
CA ALA A 111 2.56 2.75 -18.47
C ALA A 111 2.26 3.99 -17.61
N ALA A 112 1.40 3.86 -16.58
CA ALA A 112 1.09 4.94 -15.64
C ALA A 112 2.20 5.19 -14.61
N LEU A 113 3.08 4.21 -14.40
CA LEU A 113 4.23 4.29 -13.49
C LEU A 113 5.50 4.82 -14.17
N THR A 114 5.47 5.05 -15.48
CA THR A 114 6.59 5.66 -16.21
C THR A 114 6.25 7.10 -16.59
N LYS A 115 7.09 8.04 -16.16
CA LYS A 115 7.09 9.40 -16.67
C LYS A 115 8.01 9.45 -17.90
N VAL A 116 7.44 9.81 -19.04
CA VAL A 116 8.19 10.07 -20.29
C VAL A 116 8.20 11.57 -20.51
N ASP A 117 9.38 12.17 -20.57
CA ASP A 117 9.58 13.60 -20.81
C ASP A 117 10.48 13.82 -22.03
N THR A 118 10.36 14.97 -22.68
CA THR A 118 11.19 15.32 -23.85
C THR A 118 12.14 16.45 -23.48
N THR A 119 13.44 16.25 -23.72
CA THR A 119 14.45 17.28 -23.45
C THR A 119 14.31 18.47 -24.40
N GLU A 120 14.85 19.64 -24.02
CA GLU A 120 14.80 20.87 -24.84
C GLU A 120 15.34 20.66 -26.25
N LEU A 121 16.45 19.92 -26.40
CA LEU A 121 17.03 19.58 -27.71
C LEU A 121 16.09 18.72 -28.56
N GLY A 122 15.30 17.83 -27.94
CA GLY A 122 14.27 17.06 -28.63
C GLY A 122 13.09 17.92 -29.11
N ILE A 123 12.73 18.96 -28.34
CA ILE A 123 11.71 19.94 -28.74
C ILE A 123 12.22 20.76 -29.93
N GLU A 124 13.49 21.16 -29.95
CA GLU A 124 14.11 21.85 -31.08
C GLU A 124 14.13 20.98 -32.36
N GLN A 125 14.43 19.68 -32.25
CA GLN A 125 14.34 18.76 -33.39
C GLN A 125 12.91 18.66 -33.96
N LEU A 126 11.91 18.55 -33.07
CA LEU A 126 10.50 18.52 -33.49
C LEU A 126 10.09 19.84 -34.16
N ASN A 127 10.55 20.99 -33.64
CA ASN A 127 10.31 22.30 -34.25
C ASN A 127 11.03 22.47 -35.59
N ALA A 128 12.17 21.80 -35.79
CA ALA A 128 12.90 21.75 -37.05
C ALA A 128 12.30 20.78 -38.09
N GLY A 129 11.24 20.03 -37.72
CA GLY A 129 10.58 19.06 -38.60
C GLY A 129 11.28 17.70 -38.68
N GLU A 130 12.24 17.44 -37.79
CA GLU A 130 12.94 16.17 -37.68
C GLU A 130 12.15 15.17 -36.81
N THR A 131 12.41 13.87 -37.00
CA THR A 131 11.86 12.83 -36.13
C THR A 131 12.59 12.84 -34.79
N LEU A 132 11.84 12.88 -33.68
CA LEU A 132 12.40 12.89 -32.32
C LEU A 132 13.34 11.69 -32.09
N SER A 133 14.62 11.99 -31.84
CA SER A 133 15.62 10.96 -31.53
C SER A 133 15.38 10.39 -30.13
N ALA A 134 15.56 9.06 -29.97
CA ALA A 134 15.34 8.38 -28.69
C ALA A 134 16.23 8.89 -27.55
N GLU A 135 17.37 9.50 -27.89
CA GLU A 135 18.32 10.11 -26.95
C GLU A 135 17.77 11.34 -26.23
N TYR A 136 16.74 11.98 -26.80
CA TYR A 136 16.09 13.15 -26.23
C TYR A 136 14.82 12.82 -25.43
N ILE A 137 14.52 11.53 -25.26
CA ILE A 137 13.39 11.03 -24.49
C ILE A 137 13.90 10.57 -23.13
N ASP A 138 13.59 11.33 -22.09
CA ASP A 138 13.87 10.93 -20.71
C ASP A 138 12.74 10.01 -20.22
N ARG A 139 13.10 8.84 -19.71
CA ARG A 139 12.17 7.86 -19.15
C ARG A 139 12.54 7.62 -17.71
N ARG A 140 11.68 8.05 -16.80
CA ARG A 140 11.85 7.84 -15.36
C ARG A 140 10.70 7.01 -14.80
N GLU A 141 11.04 5.97 -14.04
CA GLU A 141 10.07 5.19 -13.27
C GLU A 141 9.71 5.93 -11.97
N ILE A 142 8.43 5.87 -11.61
CA ILE A 142 7.92 6.37 -10.34
C ILE A 142 8.36 5.43 -9.23
N THR A 143 9.08 5.98 -8.26
CA THR A 143 9.58 5.27 -7.08
C THR A 143 8.84 5.69 -5.81
N ALA A 144 9.09 5.02 -4.69
CA ALA A 144 8.53 5.39 -3.40
C ALA A 144 8.82 6.86 -3.02
N ALA A 145 9.95 7.42 -3.49
CA ALA A 145 10.34 8.81 -3.24
C ALA A 145 9.43 9.84 -3.97
N ASP A 146 8.73 9.43 -5.02
CA ASP A 146 7.85 10.30 -5.81
C ASP A 146 6.41 10.32 -5.25
N ILE A 147 6.10 9.46 -4.27
CA ILE A 147 4.75 9.34 -3.69
C ILE A 147 4.57 10.38 -2.57
N VAL A 148 3.58 11.25 -2.74
CA VAL A 148 3.29 12.36 -1.80
C VAL A 148 2.15 12.02 -0.83
N GLU A 149 1.14 11.29 -1.32
CA GLU A 149 -0.05 10.96 -0.55
C GLU A 149 -0.71 9.67 -1.04
N TYR A 150 -1.42 9.00 -0.13
CA TYR A 150 -2.38 7.96 -0.50
C TYR A 150 -3.79 8.51 -0.41
N ARG A 151 -4.64 8.12 -1.35
CA ARG A 151 -6.07 8.40 -1.29
C ARG A 151 -6.78 7.10 -1.00
N ILE A 152 -7.50 7.08 0.11
CA ILE A 152 -8.27 5.92 0.53
C ILE A 152 -9.74 6.20 0.32
N LYS A 153 -10.46 5.19 -0.17
CA LYS A 153 -11.91 5.25 -0.33
C LYS A 153 -12.53 4.41 0.76
N GLY A 154 -13.52 4.97 1.45
CA GLY A 154 -14.25 4.22 2.45
C GLY A 154 -15.67 4.69 2.62
N LEU A 155 -16.39 3.95 3.44
CA LEU A 155 -17.76 4.21 3.83
C LEU A 155 -17.79 4.53 5.32
N TRP A 156 -18.15 5.77 5.65
CA TRP A 156 -18.59 6.12 6.98
C TRP A 156 -20.03 5.67 7.14
N TYR A 157 -20.34 4.94 8.20
CA TYR A 157 -21.71 4.54 8.50
C TYR A 157 -21.99 4.57 10.00
N PHE A 158 -23.24 4.83 10.36
CA PHE A 158 -23.69 4.80 11.75
C PHE A 158 -24.44 3.50 12.03
N ASP A 159 -23.88 2.67 12.90
CA ASP A 159 -24.45 1.39 13.35
C ASP A 159 -25.37 1.64 14.54
N LYS A 160 -26.68 1.45 14.36
CA LYS A 160 -27.67 1.70 15.41
C LYS A 160 -27.59 0.71 16.59
N ARG A 161 -27.05 -0.50 16.37
CA ARG A 161 -26.97 -1.53 17.42
C ARG A 161 -25.91 -1.18 18.44
N GLN A 162 -24.78 -0.67 17.96
CA GLN A 162 -23.67 -0.23 18.80
C GLN A 162 -23.73 1.26 19.11
N SER A 163 -24.60 2.01 18.42
CA SER A 163 -24.72 3.46 18.55
C SER A 163 -23.41 4.19 18.28
N GLU A 164 -22.66 3.71 17.29
CA GLU A 164 -21.32 4.19 16.96
C GLU A 164 -21.17 4.48 15.46
N MET A 165 -20.33 5.48 15.15
CA MET A 165 -19.91 5.78 13.78
C MET A 165 -18.66 4.97 13.44
N LYS A 166 -18.71 4.21 12.35
CA LYS A 166 -17.64 3.31 11.91
C LYS A 166 -17.19 3.65 10.50
N TYR A 167 -15.92 3.38 10.22
CA TYR A 167 -15.33 3.50 8.89
C TYR A 167 -15.02 2.12 8.32
N ARG A 168 -15.49 1.87 7.10
CA ARG A 168 -15.15 0.67 6.33
C ARG A 168 -14.34 1.06 5.11
N LEU A 169 -13.10 0.59 5.04
CA LEU A 169 -12.28 0.74 3.84
C LEU A 169 -12.86 -0.12 2.71
N LEU A 170 -12.87 0.40 1.49
CA LEU A 170 -13.39 -0.27 0.29
C LEU A 170 -12.26 -0.72 -0.64
#